data_AF-A0A0S8HRJ8-F1
#
_entry.id   AF-A0A0S8HRJ8-F1
#
_cell.length_a   1.000
_cell.length_b   1.000
_cell.length_c   1.000
_cell.angle_alpha   90.00
_cell.angle_beta   90.00
_cell.angle_gamma   90.00
#
_symmetry.space_group_name_H-M   'P 1'
#
loop_
_entity.id
_entity.type
_entity.pdbx_description
1 polymer ?
#
loop_
_entity_poly.entity_id
_entity_poly.type
_entity_poly.pdbx_seq_one_letter_code
_entity_poly.pdbx_strand_id
1 'polypeptide(L)'
;MSGRNLLIAVILNFTITIAEFVGGLLSNSLALLSDALHNFGDGVAILVAFIANRISRKESDKRKTFGYKRIEILVAFLNSVFLVAICVFLIYEAFERIRQPESIKGLMMFLIGGIGLVVNFVAVLLLHTDSSRNMNVRAAYLHLLGDTLSSVAVIIGGILIYFLQVWWVDPLITILISLYILKETYRLLKESVNILMQSTPSNIDLELIKNEIEFLPEVMNIHHIHAWNLSENELHFEGHVDLTDDLRISNTDKIRHKIEKILSEKYHINHVTLQMEFGSCDNTNMIHHK
;
A
#
# COMPACT_ATOMS: atom_id res chain seq x y z
N MET A 1 -11.99 -14.24 -17.66
CA MET A 1 -10.68 -14.79 -18.07
C MET A 1 -9.67 -13.64 -18.10
N SER A 2 -8.84 -13.50 -17.06
CA SER A 2 -7.82 -12.43 -16.92
C SER A 2 -6.50 -12.94 -16.29
N GLY A 3 -6.47 -14.16 -15.74
CA GLY A 3 -5.27 -14.72 -15.11
C GLY A 3 -4.13 -15.11 -16.08
N ARG A 4 -4.43 -15.47 -17.33
CA ARG A 4 -3.38 -15.89 -18.29
C ARG A 4 -2.51 -14.71 -18.74
N ASN A 5 -3.11 -13.58 -19.11
CA ASN A 5 -2.37 -12.39 -19.51
C ASN A 5 -1.59 -11.79 -18.34
N LEU A 6 -2.18 -11.78 -17.14
CA LEU A 6 -1.50 -11.38 -15.92
C LEU A 6 -0.31 -12.30 -15.59
N LEU A 7 -0.46 -13.62 -15.70
CA LEU A 7 0.62 -14.58 -15.46
C LEU A 7 1.75 -14.40 -16.48
N ILE A 8 1.41 -14.18 -17.75
CA ILE A 8 2.40 -13.85 -18.79
C ILE A 8 3.16 -12.56 -18.43
N ALA A 9 2.45 -11.50 -18.04
CA ALA A 9 3.07 -10.25 -17.61
C ALA A 9 4.01 -10.45 -16.40
N VAL A 10 3.62 -11.26 -15.41
CA VAL A 10 4.47 -11.58 -14.25
C VAL A 10 5.72 -12.36 -14.66
N ILE A 11 5.60 -13.38 -15.51
CA ILE A 11 6.75 -14.16 -16.00
C ILE A 11 7.71 -13.27 -16.80
N LEU A 12 7.16 -12.41 -17.66
CA LEU A 12 7.93 -11.42 -18.40
C LEU A 12 8.67 -10.46 -17.45
N ASN A 13 7.99 -9.96 -16.41
CA ASN A 13 8.60 -9.05 -15.44
C ASN A 13 9.76 -9.70 -14.67
N PHE A 14 9.59 -10.93 -14.19
CA PHE A 14 10.68 -11.65 -13.53
C PHE A 14 11.86 -11.95 -14.46
N THR A 15 11.57 -12.29 -15.73
CA THR A 15 12.62 -12.54 -16.73
C THR A 15 13.44 -11.28 -16.98
N ILE A 16 12.77 -10.13 -17.09
CA ILE A 16 13.47 -8.87 -17.34
C ILE A 16 14.23 -8.36 -16.14
N THR A 17 13.66 -8.51 -14.94
CA THR A 17 14.32 -8.22 -13.68
C THR A 17 15.70 -8.89 -13.59
N ILE A 18 15.79 -10.17 -13.99
CA ILE A 18 17.06 -10.91 -14.00
C ILE A 18 18.02 -10.33 -15.05
N ALA A 19 17.53 -10.03 -16.25
CA ALA A 19 18.34 -9.45 -17.32
C ALA A 19 18.87 -8.05 -16.95
N GLU A 20 18.06 -7.21 -16.33
CA GLU A 20 18.42 -5.86 -15.86
C GLU A 20 19.36 -5.93 -14.67
N PHE A 21 19.17 -6.86 -13.74
CA PHE A 21 20.09 -7.06 -12.62
C PHE A 21 21.48 -7.46 -13.09
N VAL A 22 21.58 -8.50 -13.93
CA VAL A 22 22.84 -8.93 -14.53
C VAL A 22 23.42 -7.83 -15.41
N GLY A 23 22.57 -7.13 -16.15
CA GLY A 23 22.92 -6.00 -17.00
C GLY A 23 23.51 -4.82 -16.26
N GLY A 24 22.89 -4.44 -15.14
CA GLY A 24 23.32 -3.36 -14.26
C GLY A 24 24.70 -3.65 -13.68
N LEU A 25 24.94 -4.89 -13.22
CA LEU A 25 26.26 -5.32 -12.75
C LEU A 25 27.32 -5.27 -13.86
N LEU A 26 27.02 -5.83 -15.05
CA LEU A 26 27.98 -5.93 -16.14
C LEU A 26 28.27 -4.58 -16.82
N SER A 27 27.27 -3.69 -16.86
CA SER A 27 27.39 -2.32 -17.40
C SER A 27 27.90 -1.31 -16.38
N ASN A 28 27.94 -1.69 -15.10
CA ASN A 28 28.18 -0.80 -13.97
C ASN A 28 27.18 0.37 -13.92
N SER A 29 25.90 0.13 -14.20
CA SER A 29 24.83 1.15 -14.20
C SER A 29 23.97 1.03 -12.94
N LEU A 30 23.89 2.10 -12.15
CA LEU A 30 22.97 2.14 -11.00
C LEU A 30 21.52 2.27 -11.45
N ALA A 31 21.26 2.90 -12.59
CA ALA A 31 19.89 3.09 -13.06
C ALA A 31 19.25 1.74 -13.46
N LEU A 32 20.00 0.85 -14.13
CA LEU A 32 19.56 -0.52 -14.40
C LEU A 32 19.40 -1.34 -13.13
N LEU A 33 20.31 -1.20 -12.16
CA LEU A 33 20.17 -1.88 -10.87
C LEU A 33 18.94 -1.39 -10.09
N SER A 34 18.63 -0.09 -10.17
CA SER A 34 17.45 0.50 -9.55
C SER A 34 16.16 -0.07 -10.12
N ASP A 35 16.04 -0.13 -11.45
CA ASP A 35 14.87 -0.70 -12.15
C ASP A 35 14.71 -2.19 -11.79
N ALA A 36 15.81 -2.95 -11.83
CA ALA A 36 15.81 -4.36 -11.48
C ALA A 36 15.42 -4.62 -10.01
N LEU A 37 15.97 -3.86 -9.06
CA LEU A 37 15.68 -4.04 -7.64
C LEU A 37 14.23 -3.66 -7.31
N HIS A 38 13.68 -2.65 -7.99
CA HIS A 38 12.26 -2.29 -7.88
C HIS A 38 11.36 -3.42 -8.37
N ASN A 39 11.57 -3.87 -9.62
CA ASN A 39 10.77 -4.93 -10.26
C ASN A 39 10.87 -6.26 -9.49
N PHE A 40 12.05 -6.58 -8.96
CA PHE A 40 12.25 -7.73 -8.08
C PHE A 40 11.45 -7.59 -6.78
N GLY A 41 11.54 -6.42 -6.14
CA GLY A 41 10.81 -6.10 -4.91
C GLY A 41 9.31 -6.30 -5.09
N ASP A 42 8.74 -5.80 -6.18
CA ASP A 42 7.31 -5.96 -6.47
C ASP A 42 6.93 -7.42 -6.73
N GLY A 43 7.75 -8.17 -7.46
CA GLY A 43 7.57 -9.60 -7.67
C GLY A 43 7.54 -10.38 -6.35
N VAL A 44 8.49 -10.11 -5.45
CA VAL A 44 8.53 -10.70 -4.11
C VAL A 44 7.33 -10.27 -3.28
N ALA A 45 6.96 -8.99 -3.31
CA ALA A 45 5.82 -8.45 -2.59
C ALA A 45 4.52 -9.17 -2.97
N ILE A 46 4.29 -9.40 -4.27
CA ILE A 46 3.12 -10.14 -4.76
C ILE A 46 3.12 -11.57 -4.23
N LEU A 47 4.26 -12.27 -4.26
CA LEU A 47 4.38 -13.63 -3.76
C LEU A 47 4.08 -13.71 -2.25
N VAL A 48 4.68 -12.82 -1.47
CA VAL A 48 4.48 -12.78 -0.02
C VAL A 48 3.06 -12.34 0.31
N ALA A 49 2.47 -11.40 -0.42
CA ALA A 49 1.09 -10.98 -0.27
C ALA A 49 0.11 -12.13 -0.58
N PHE A 50 0.38 -12.96 -1.59
CA PHE A 50 -0.41 -14.15 -1.86
C PHE A 50 -0.38 -15.14 -0.69
N ILE A 51 0.81 -15.38 -0.11
CA ILE A 51 0.96 -16.23 1.08
C ILE A 51 0.25 -15.61 2.28
N ALA A 52 0.41 -14.31 2.50
CA ALA A 52 -0.25 -13.55 3.55
C ALA A 52 -1.77 -13.66 3.45
N ASN A 53 -2.34 -13.54 2.24
CA ASN A 53 -3.77 -13.69 2.01
C ASN A 53 -4.28 -15.11 2.29
N ARG A 54 -3.47 -16.13 2.04
CA ARG A 54 -3.81 -17.50 2.44
C ARG A 54 -3.82 -17.67 3.95
N ILE A 55 -2.90 -17.01 4.65
CA ILE A 55 -2.81 -17.08 6.12
C ILE A 55 -3.91 -16.23 6.78
N SER A 56 -4.24 -15.06 6.23
CA SER A 56 -5.26 -14.13 6.78
C SER A 56 -6.67 -14.72 6.79
N ARG A 57 -6.93 -15.68 5.89
CA ARG A 57 -8.20 -16.44 5.82
C ARG A 57 -8.33 -17.55 6.86
N LYS A 58 -7.30 -17.84 7.66
CA LYS A 58 -7.43 -18.80 8.77
C LYS A 58 -8.42 -18.27 9.81
N GLU A 59 -9.23 -19.18 10.34
CA GLU A 59 -10.17 -18.87 11.43
C GLU A 59 -9.42 -18.37 12.68
N SER A 60 -10.13 -17.58 13.49
CA SER A 60 -9.65 -17.14 14.80
C SER A 60 -9.46 -18.30 15.76
N ASP A 61 -8.44 -18.20 16.62
CA ASP A 61 -8.19 -19.17 17.69
C ASP A 61 -8.08 -18.47 19.06
N LYS A 62 -7.91 -19.25 20.13
CA LYS A 62 -7.83 -18.72 21.50
C LYS A 62 -6.63 -17.80 21.75
N ARG A 63 -5.58 -17.87 20.92
CA ARG A 63 -4.38 -17.01 21.00
C ARG A 63 -4.48 -15.82 20.03
N LYS A 64 -5.20 -15.97 18.93
CA LYS A 64 -5.46 -14.96 17.89
C LYS A 64 -6.97 -14.79 17.74
N THR A 65 -7.57 -14.09 18.70
CA THR A 65 -9.02 -13.92 18.83
C THR A 65 -9.64 -13.13 17.66
N PHE A 66 -8.88 -12.21 17.06
CA PHE A 66 -9.24 -11.52 15.82
C PHE A 66 -8.69 -12.21 14.55
N GLY A 67 -8.16 -13.43 14.69
CA GLY A 67 -7.54 -14.18 13.60
C GLY A 67 -6.20 -13.59 13.12
N TYR A 68 -5.88 -13.87 11.87
CA TYR A 68 -4.57 -13.58 11.26
C TYR A 68 -4.61 -12.40 10.27
N LYS A 69 -5.64 -11.57 10.36
CA LYS A 69 -5.97 -10.50 9.39
C LYS A 69 -4.84 -9.50 9.19
N ARG A 70 -4.14 -9.11 10.28
CA ARG A 70 -3.04 -8.14 10.24
C ARG A 70 -1.77 -8.61 9.53
N ILE A 71 -1.65 -9.88 9.16
CA ILE A 71 -0.45 -10.37 8.45
C ILE A 71 -0.28 -9.68 7.10
N GLU A 72 -1.38 -9.39 6.39
CA GLU A 72 -1.33 -8.65 5.11
C GLU A 72 -0.71 -7.26 5.31
N ILE A 73 -1.16 -6.55 6.36
CA ILE A 73 -0.66 -5.21 6.70
C ILE A 73 0.82 -5.25 7.11
N LEU A 74 1.23 -6.27 7.88
CA LEU A 74 2.63 -6.43 8.27
C LEU A 74 3.54 -6.70 7.07
N VAL A 75 3.08 -7.50 6.11
CA VAL A 75 3.82 -7.77 4.87
C VAL A 75 3.94 -6.51 4.03
N ALA A 76 2.85 -5.76 3.86
CA ALA A 76 2.87 -4.49 3.13
C ALA A 76 3.82 -3.47 3.78
N PHE A 77 3.80 -3.37 5.11
CA PHE A 77 4.71 -2.52 5.88
C PHE A 77 6.18 -2.92 5.67
N LEU A 78 6.52 -4.20 5.86
CA LEU A 78 7.90 -4.69 5.71
C LEU A 78 8.42 -4.50 4.29
N ASN A 79 7.59 -4.76 3.27
CA ASN A 79 7.95 -4.50 1.88
C ASN A 79 8.24 -3.03 1.63
N SER A 80 7.38 -2.14 2.16
CA SER A 80 7.55 -0.70 2.01
C SER A 80 8.84 -0.20 2.68
N VAL A 81 9.16 -0.70 3.88
CA VAL A 81 10.41 -0.38 4.58
C VAL A 81 11.63 -0.86 3.78
N PHE A 82 11.57 -2.07 3.22
CA PHE A 82 12.65 -2.63 2.40
C PHE A 82 12.91 -1.79 1.14
N LEU A 83 11.85 -1.42 0.42
CA LEU A 83 11.96 -0.56 -0.76
C LEU A 83 12.52 0.83 -0.43
N VAL A 84 12.10 1.43 0.68
CA VAL A 84 12.67 2.70 1.16
C VAL A 84 14.17 2.55 1.44
N ALA A 85 14.58 1.47 2.10
CA ALA A 85 16.00 1.21 2.39
C ALA A 85 16.84 1.07 1.11
N ILE A 86 16.34 0.33 0.11
CA ILE A 86 16.99 0.22 -1.20
C ILE A 86 17.11 1.58 -1.89
N CYS A 87 16.04 2.37 -1.92
CA CYS A 87 16.07 3.68 -2.57
C CYS A 87 17.06 4.63 -1.90
N VAL A 88 17.10 4.65 -0.56
CA VAL A 88 18.08 5.46 0.19
C VAL A 88 19.51 5.02 -0.11
N PHE A 89 19.77 3.71 -0.16
CA PHE A 89 21.06 3.16 -0.54
C PHE A 89 21.47 3.56 -1.97
N LEU A 90 20.57 3.42 -2.95
CA LEU A 90 20.85 3.79 -4.34
C LEU A 90 21.08 5.29 -4.52
N ILE A 91 20.33 6.14 -3.81
CA ILE A 91 20.56 7.59 -3.79
C ILE A 91 21.95 7.90 -3.22
N TYR A 92 22.35 7.25 -2.12
CA TYR A 92 23.67 7.41 -1.54
C TYR A 92 24.78 7.02 -2.53
N GLU A 93 24.69 5.85 -3.16
CA GLU A 93 25.64 5.38 -4.18
C GLU A 93 25.69 6.32 -5.40
N ALA A 94 24.53 6.84 -5.83
CA ALA A 94 24.46 7.81 -6.91
C ALA A 94 25.19 9.12 -6.55
N PHE A 95 25.04 9.61 -5.31
CA PHE A 95 25.79 10.79 -4.85
C PHE A 95 27.30 10.55 -4.84
N GLU A 96 27.75 9.38 -4.39
CA GLU A 96 29.18 9.03 -4.42
C GLU A 96 29.70 8.94 -5.86
N ARG A 97 28.93 8.38 -6.81
CA ARG A 97 29.30 8.37 -8.24
C ARG A 97 29.34 9.74 -8.91
N ILE A 98 28.56 10.71 -8.43
CA ILE A 98 28.68 12.09 -8.90
C ILE A 98 30.02 12.70 -8.43
N ARG A 99 30.47 12.36 -7.22
CA ARG A 99 31.76 12.82 -6.67
C ARG A 99 32.95 12.10 -7.29
N GLN A 100 32.83 10.81 -7.54
CA GLN A 100 33.85 9.94 -8.13
C GLN A 100 33.27 9.21 -9.35
N PRO A 101 33.31 9.83 -10.53
CA PRO A 101 32.72 9.24 -11.73
C PRO A 101 33.36 7.90 -12.09
N GLU A 102 32.53 6.88 -12.21
CA GLU A 102 32.93 5.57 -12.71
C GLU A 102 32.55 5.41 -14.18
N SER A 103 33.32 4.59 -14.92
CA SER A 103 32.99 4.28 -16.31
C SER A 103 31.76 3.38 -16.39
N ILE A 104 30.82 3.74 -17.27
CA ILE A 104 29.58 2.99 -17.50
C ILE A 104 29.55 2.52 -18.95
N LYS A 105 29.25 1.24 -19.16
CA LYS A 105 29.15 0.68 -20.52
C LYS A 105 27.81 1.09 -21.15
N GLY A 106 27.75 2.31 -21.68
CA GLY A 106 26.54 2.91 -22.24
C GLY A 106 25.82 2.05 -23.30
N LEU A 107 26.56 1.35 -24.16
CA LEU A 107 25.95 0.43 -25.14
C LEU A 107 25.20 -0.73 -24.46
N MET A 108 25.78 -1.29 -23.40
CA MET A 108 25.14 -2.37 -22.66
C MET A 108 23.92 -1.87 -21.88
N MET A 109 24.03 -0.69 -21.28
CA MET A 109 22.92 -0.01 -20.62
C MET A 109 21.75 0.23 -21.59
N PHE A 110 22.05 0.74 -22.79
CA PHE A 110 21.08 0.98 -23.85
C PHE A 110 20.40 -0.32 -24.31
N LEU A 111 21.16 -1.38 -24.61
CA LEU A 111 20.60 -2.63 -25.10
C LEU A 111 19.68 -3.29 -24.07
N ILE A 112 20.09 -3.29 -22.80
CA ILE A 112 19.34 -3.95 -21.73
C ILE A 112 18.10 -3.11 -21.36
N GLY A 113 18.24 -1.80 -21.21
CA GLY A 113 17.09 -0.91 -21.03
C GLY A 113 16.13 -0.95 -22.23
N GLY A 114 16.65 -1.16 -23.44
CA GLY A 114 15.85 -1.36 -24.66
C GLY A 114 15.01 -2.64 -24.62
N ILE A 115 15.59 -3.75 -24.15
CA ILE A 115 14.84 -4.99 -23.87
C ILE A 115 13.79 -4.70 -22.78
N GLY A 116 14.20 -3.99 -21.72
CA GLY A 116 13.36 -3.42 -20.64
C GLY A 116 12.06 -2.85 -21.16
N LEU A 117 12.23 -1.79 -21.95
CA LEU A 117 11.17 -1.03 -22.56
C LEU A 117 10.26 -1.88 -23.45
N VAL A 118 10.83 -2.73 -24.31
CA VAL A 118 10.04 -3.55 -25.24
C VAL A 118 9.11 -4.49 -24.47
N VAL A 119 9.62 -5.16 -23.44
CA VAL A 119 8.84 -6.11 -22.65
C VAL A 119 7.77 -5.41 -21.82
N ASN A 120 8.13 -4.32 -21.13
CA ASN A 120 7.16 -3.51 -20.37
C ASN A 120 6.07 -2.95 -21.27
N PHE A 121 6.44 -2.43 -22.45
CA PHE A 121 5.49 -1.93 -23.43
C PHE A 121 4.56 -3.02 -23.96
N VAL A 122 5.07 -4.22 -24.26
CA VAL A 122 4.25 -5.38 -24.63
C VAL A 122 3.28 -5.75 -23.51
N ALA A 123 3.72 -5.75 -22.26
CA ALA A 123 2.85 -6.02 -21.11
C ALA A 123 1.75 -4.95 -20.96
N VAL A 124 2.08 -3.67 -21.14
CA VAL A 124 1.12 -2.55 -21.17
C VAL A 124 0.07 -2.76 -22.27
N LEU A 125 0.49 -3.12 -23.49
CA LEU A 125 -0.44 -3.39 -24.61
C LEU A 125 -1.35 -4.60 -24.34
N LEU A 126 -0.81 -5.67 -23.75
CA LEU A 126 -1.57 -6.86 -23.39
C LEU A 126 -2.65 -6.57 -22.34
N LEU A 127 -2.38 -5.66 -21.40
CA LEU A 127 -3.32 -5.31 -20.33
C LEU A 127 -4.24 -4.14 -20.67
N HIS A 128 -3.96 -3.35 -21.71
CA HIS A 128 -4.72 -2.14 -22.05
C HIS A 128 -6.24 -2.39 -22.15
N THR A 129 -6.66 -3.39 -22.92
CA THR A 129 -8.09 -3.69 -23.11
C THR A 129 -8.75 -4.17 -21.82
N ASP A 130 -8.04 -5.01 -21.04
CA ASP A 130 -8.54 -5.59 -19.80
C ASP A 130 -8.56 -4.57 -18.64
N SER A 131 -7.72 -3.52 -18.71
CA SER A 131 -7.62 -2.46 -17.69
C SER A 131 -8.91 -1.65 -17.55
N SER A 132 -9.68 -1.50 -18.63
CA SER A 132 -10.97 -0.80 -18.63
C SER A 132 -12.07 -1.58 -17.89
N ARG A 133 -11.89 -2.89 -17.68
CA ARG A 133 -12.92 -3.79 -17.16
C ARG A 133 -12.67 -4.27 -15.74
N ASN A 134 -11.44 -4.13 -15.24
CA ASN A 134 -11.05 -4.66 -13.93
C ASN A 134 -10.07 -3.71 -13.23
N MET A 135 -10.42 -3.29 -12.01
CA MET A 135 -9.62 -2.37 -11.20
C MET A 135 -8.23 -2.93 -10.85
N ASN A 136 -8.11 -4.24 -10.61
CA ASN A 136 -6.82 -4.88 -10.33
C ASN A 136 -5.92 -4.89 -11.58
N VAL A 137 -6.51 -5.11 -12.76
CA VAL A 137 -5.77 -5.03 -14.03
C VAL A 137 -5.40 -3.58 -14.35
N ARG A 138 -6.28 -2.63 -14.03
CA ARG A 138 -5.99 -1.19 -14.15
C ARG A 138 -4.81 -0.77 -13.27
N ALA A 139 -4.74 -1.25 -12.03
CA ALA A 139 -3.62 -0.99 -11.13
C ALA A 139 -2.31 -1.55 -11.72
N ALA A 140 -2.30 -2.81 -12.16
CA ALA A 140 -1.13 -3.42 -12.80
C ALA A 140 -0.71 -2.69 -14.10
N TYR A 141 -1.68 -2.25 -14.91
CA TYR A 141 -1.44 -1.47 -16.13
C TYR A 141 -0.79 -0.11 -15.83
N LEU A 142 -1.29 0.63 -14.83
CA LEU A 142 -0.73 1.92 -14.44
C LEU A 142 0.69 1.79 -13.87
N HIS A 143 0.95 0.71 -13.12
CA HIS A 143 2.29 0.39 -12.62
C HIS A 143 3.28 0.14 -13.77
N LEU A 144 2.95 -0.77 -14.70
CA LEU A 144 3.79 -1.07 -15.87
C LEU A 144 4.02 0.13 -16.81
N LEU A 145 3.07 1.08 -16.85
CA LEU A 145 3.28 2.35 -17.53
C LEU A 145 4.36 3.21 -16.85
N GLY A 146 4.40 3.19 -15.52
CA GLY A 146 5.49 3.79 -14.72
C GLY A 146 6.84 3.17 -15.07
N ASP A 147 6.92 1.85 -15.11
CA ASP A 147 8.17 1.13 -15.44
C ASP A 147 8.58 1.37 -16.90
N THR A 148 7.61 1.50 -17.80
CA THR A 148 7.90 1.89 -19.20
C THR A 148 8.56 3.28 -19.24
N LEU A 149 8.10 4.24 -18.41
CA LEU A 149 8.69 5.57 -18.32
C LEU A 149 10.09 5.56 -17.70
N SER A 150 10.35 4.73 -16.68
CA SER A 150 11.69 4.55 -16.12
C SER A 150 12.65 3.94 -17.14
N SER A 151 12.23 2.91 -17.88
CA SER A 151 13.03 2.31 -18.96
C SER A 151 13.36 3.32 -20.08
N VAL A 152 12.45 4.23 -20.43
CA VAL A 152 12.76 5.33 -21.37
C VAL A 152 13.89 6.22 -20.84
N ALA A 153 13.85 6.60 -19.56
CA ALA A 153 14.91 7.39 -18.96
C ALA A 153 16.27 6.67 -19.01
N VAL A 154 16.30 5.36 -18.71
CA VAL A 154 17.50 4.52 -18.80
C VAL A 154 18.05 4.48 -20.23
N ILE A 155 17.19 4.31 -21.25
CA ILE A 155 17.61 4.29 -22.66
C ILE A 155 18.24 5.63 -23.07
N ILE A 156 17.60 6.74 -22.71
CA ILE A 156 18.13 8.08 -22.98
C ILE A 156 19.50 8.23 -22.31
N GLY A 157 19.63 7.79 -21.06
CA GLY A 157 20.92 7.74 -20.35
C GLY A 157 21.98 6.93 -21.09
N GLY A 158 21.65 5.73 -21.54
CA GLY A 158 22.54 4.86 -22.30
C GLY A 158 23.03 5.49 -23.60
N ILE A 159 22.14 6.19 -24.34
CA ILE A 159 22.49 6.93 -25.55
C ILE A 159 23.46 8.07 -25.23
N LEU A 160 23.15 8.89 -24.22
CA LEU A 160 23.99 10.04 -23.82
C LEU A 160 25.37 9.57 -23.35
N ILE A 161 25.44 8.51 -22.55
CA ILE A 161 26.70 7.93 -22.08
C ILE A 161 27.51 7.36 -23.24
N TYR A 162 26.87 6.67 -24.20
CA TYR A 162 27.57 6.08 -25.33
C TYR A 162 28.19 7.15 -26.26
N PHE A 163 27.41 8.16 -26.66
CA PHE A 163 27.86 9.16 -27.63
C PHE A 163 28.64 10.32 -27.00
N LEU A 164 28.23 10.80 -25.83
CA LEU A 164 28.79 12.00 -25.21
C LEU A 164 29.73 11.68 -24.03
N GLN A 165 29.83 10.41 -23.61
CA GLN A 165 30.69 9.97 -22.50
C GLN A 165 30.41 10.71 -21.18
N VAL A 166 29.15 11.13 -20.97
CA VAL A 166 28.69 11.85 -19.77
C VAL A 166 28.21 10.88 -18.68
N TRP A 167 29.14 10.32 -17.90
CA TRP A 167 28.81 9.25 -16.95
C TRP A 167 27.93 9.68 -15.77
N TRP A 168 27.91 10.98 -15.42
CA TRP A 168 27.07 11.52 -14.34
C TRP A 168 25.56 11.41 -14.60
N VAL A 169 25.16 11.13 -15.85
CA VAL A 169 23.75 10.98 -16.25
C VAL A 169 23.10 9.75 -15.59
N ASP A 170 23.83 8.64 -15.43
CA ASP A 170 23.29 7.43 -14.79
C ASP A 170 22.97 7.65 -13.29
N PRO A 171 23.85 8.25 -12.47
CA PRO A 171 23.50 8.70 -11.13
C PRO A 171 22.29 9.64 -11.08
N LEU A 172 22.18 10.60 -12.02
CA LEU A 172 21.01 11.48 -12.06
C LEU A 172 19.72 10.68 -12.30
N ILE A 173 19.71 9.79 -13.29
CA ILE A 173 18.55 8.94 -13.60
C ILE A 173 18.21 8.05 -12.40
N THR A 174 19.22 7.47 -11.74
CA THR A 174 19.06 6.65 -10.54
C THR A 174 18.34 7.42 -9.42
N ILE A 175 18.76 8.66 -9.16
CA ILE A 175 18.13 9.53 -8.15
C ILE A 175 16.67 9.82 -8.54
N LEU A 176 16.41 10.15 -9.80
CA LEU A 176 15.05 10.44 -10.27
C LEU A 176 14.12 9.23 -10.15
N ILE A 177 14.57 8.04 -10.56
CA ILE A 177 13.82 6.78 -10.41
C ILE A 177 13.59 6.47 -8.93
N SER A 178 14.63 6.57 -8.09
CA SER A 178 14.53 6.32 -6.65
C SER A 178 13.54 7.27 -5.95
N LEU A 179 13.53 8.56 -6.31
CA LEU A 179 12.57 9.53 -5.77
C LEU A 179 11.14 9.22 -6.20
N TYR A 180 10.95 8.76 -7.44
CA TYR A 180 9.64 8.31 -7.92
C TYR A 180 9.15 7.10 -7.12
N ILE A 181 10.00 6.07 -6.94
CA ILE A 181 9.66 4.88 -6.15
C ILE A 181 9.36 5.24 -4.69
N LEU A 182 10.15 6.13 -4.08
CA LEU A 182 9.92 6.61 -2.71
C LEU A 182 8.56 7.28 -2.56
N LYS A 183 8.13 8.07 -3.55
CA LYS A 183 6.82 8.73 -3.53
C LYS A 183 5.68 7.72 -3.51
N GLU A 184 5.74 6.71 -4.38
CA GLU A 184 4.71 5.66 -4.45
C GLU A 184 4.72 4.80 -3.17
N THR A 185 5.91 4.42 -2.70
CA THR A 185 6.08 3.60 -1.49
C THR A 185 5.64 4.34 -0.22
N TYR A 186 5.84 5.65 -0.13
CA TYR A 186 5.47 6.45 1.04
C TYR A 186 3.97 6.36 1.36
N ARG A 187 3.12 6.32 0.32
CA ARG A 187 1.67 6.18 0.50
C ARG A 187 1.32 4.84 1.17
N LEU A 188 1.87 3.74 0.65
CA LEU A 188 1.65 2.39 1.17
C LEU A 188 2.20 2.23 2.59
N LEU A 189 3.38 2.82 2.85
CA LEU A 189 3.98 2.83 4.18
C LEU A 189 3.08 3.56 5.18
N LYS A 190 2.63 4.77 4.84
CA LYS A 190 1.76 5.58 5.70
C LYS A 190 0.44 4.87 6.02
N GLU A 191 -0.18 4.27 5.02
CA GLU A 191 -1.43 3.52 5.18
C GLU A 191 -1.25 2.30 6.09
N SER A 192 -0.19 1.51 5.87
CA SER A 192 0.12 0.35 6.70
C SER A 192 0.42 0.75 8.15
N VAL A 193 1.20 1.83 8.36
CA VAL A 193 1.48 2.38 9.69
C VAL A 193 0.20 2.83 10.39
N ASN A 194 -0.68 3.56 9.71
CA ASN A 194 -1.94 4.02 10.27
C ASN A 194 -2.82 2.85 10.75
N ILE A 195 -2.92 1.77 9.97
CA ILE A 195 -3.66 0.57 10.35
C ILE A 195 -3.01 -0.12 11.57
N LEU A 196 -1.68 -0.25 11.58
CA LEU A 196 -0.95 -0.83 12.72
C LEU A 196 -1.14 -0.01 14.01
N MET A 197 -1.16 1.32 13.88
CA MET A 197 -1.38 2.29 14.96
C MET A 197 -2.85 2.43 15.38
N GLN A 198 -3.77 1.64 14.81
CA GLN A 198 -5.21 1.72 15.09
C GLN A 198 -5.78 3.12 14.86
N SER A 199 -5.25 3.84 13.87
CA SER A 199 -5.76 5.15 13.52
C SER A 199 -7.17 5.05 12.93
N THR A 200 -7.98 6.07 13.19
CA THR A 200 -9.28 6.23 12.54
C THR A 200 -9.08 6.33 11.02
N PRO A 201 -9.79 5.52 10.22
CA PRO A 201 -9.68 5.58 8.77
C PRO A 201 -10.05 6.96 8.24
N SER A 202 -9.36 7.43 7.19
CA SER A 202 -9.55 8.79 6.65
C SER A 202 -10.93 9.04 6.05
N ASN A 203 -11.70 7.99 5.76
CA ASN A 203 -13.08 8.07 5.26
C ASN A 203 -14.13 8.09 6.37
N ILE A 204 -13.72 7.99 7.64
CA ILE A 204 -14.62 7.98 8.80
C ILE A 204 -14.50 9.32 9.53
N ASP A 205 -15.64 10.00 9.63
CA ASP A 205 -15.79 11.22 10.43
C ASP A 205 -16.55 10.86 11.71
N LEU A 206 -15.82 10.83 12.83
CA LEU A 206 -16.38 10.48 14.13
C LEU A 206 -17.41 11.51 14.61
N GLU A 207 -17.24 12.79 14.26
CA GLU A 207 -18.18 13.85 14.67
C GLU A 207 -19.51 13.68 13.97
N LEU A 208 -19.50 13.33 12.68
CA LEU A 208 -20.74 13.00 11.96
C LEU A 208 -21.44 11.78 12.58
N ILE A 209 -20.69 10.73 12.91
CA ILE A 209 -21.26 9.52 13.56
C ILE A 209 -21.86 9.88 14.92
N LYS A 210 -21.14 10.65 15.75
CA LYS A 210 -21.60 11.09 17.06
C LYS A 210 -22.92 11.86 16.95
N ASN A 211 -22.95 12.89 16.12
CA ASN A 211 -24.14 13.74 15.94
C ASN A 211 -25.36 12.94 15.47
N GLU A 212 -25.16 11.94 14.60
CA GLU A 212 -26.27 11.11 14.12
C GLU A 212 -26.79 10.15 15.19
N ILE A 213 -25.91 9.58 16.01
CA ILE A 213 -26.31 8.71 17.12
C ILE A 213 -26.99 9.51 18.24
N GLU A 214 -26.49 10.70 18.56
CA GLU A 214 -27.10 11.60 19.55
C GLU A 214 -28.41 12.24 19.07
N PHE A 215 -28.72 12.15 17.77
CA PHE A 215 -30.03 12.54 17.25
C PHE A 215 -31.15 11.56 17.66
N LEU A 216 -30.79 10.35 18.12
CA LEU A 216 -31.76 9.39 18.63
C LEU A 216 -32.29 9.89 19.99
N PRO A 217 -33.62 10.00 20.19
CA PRO A 217 -34.18 10.53 21.43
C PRO A 217 -33.83 9.69 22.67
N GLU A 218 -33.51 8.41 22.46
CA GLU A 218 -33.13 7.49 23.52
C GLU A 218 -31.67 7.67 24.00
N VAL A 219 -30.84 8.39 23.24
CA VAL A 219 -29.40 8.57 23.49
C VAL A 219 -29.15 9.98 24.00
N MET A 220 -28.58 10.09 25.20
CA MET A 220 -28.15 11.37 25.76
C MET A 220 -26.78 11.78 25.21
N ASN A 221 -25.86 10.81 25.11
CA ASN A 221 -24.50 11.06 24.64
C ASN A 221 -23.83 9.77 24.14
N ILE A 222 -22.92 9.90 23.18
CA ILE A 222 -21.94 8.86 22.86
C ILE A 222 -20.52 9.39 23.07
N HIS A 223 -19.72 8.63 23.82
CA HIS A 223 -18.36 9.00 24.22
C HIS A 223 -17.43 7.78 24.22
N HIS A 224 -16.14 8.02 24.52
CA HIS A 224 -15.11 6.98 24.47
C HIS A 224 -15.12 6.19 23.14
N ILE A 225 -15.25 6.93 22.03
CA ILE A 225 -15.36 6.37 20.70
C ILE A 225 -13.97 6.03 20.17
N HIS A 226 -13.78 4.77 19.74
CA HIS A 226 -12.61 4.37 18.96
C HIS A 226 -13.06 3.66 17.69
N ALA A 227 -12.49 4.05 16.56
CA ALA A 227 -12.72 3.37 15.29
C ALA A 227 -11.38 3.09 14.62
N TRP A 228 -11.19 1.87 14.13
CA TRP A 228 -9.94 1.45 13.50
C TRP A 228 -10.15 0.34 12.47
N ASN A 229 -9.24 0.24 11.50
CA ASN A 229 -9.20 -0.89 10.59
C ASN A 229 -8.42 -2.05 11.22
N LEU A 230 -8.99 -3.26 11.23
CA LEU A 230 -8.27 -4.50 11.52
C LEU A 230 -7.56 -5.04 10.27
N SER A 231 -8.19 -4.85 9.11
CA SER A 231 -7.68 -5.10 7.77
C SER A 231 -8.29 -4.08 6.80
N GLU A 232 -7.93 -4.12 5.51
CA GLU A 232 -8.51 -3.22 4.49
C GLU A 232 -10.04 -3.31 4.39
N ASN A 233 -10.64 -4.43 4.80
CA ASN A 233 -12.08 -4.69 4.67
C ASN A 233 -12.81 -4.84 6.01
N GLU A 234 -12.12 -4.71 7.14
CA GLU A 234 -12.72 -4.90 8.48
C GLU A 234 -12.53 -3.64 9.31
N LEU A 235 -13.61 -2.87 9.46
CA LEU A 235 -13.67 -1.64 10.23
C LEU A 235 -14.38 -1.90 11.55
N HIS A 236 -13.65 -1.70 12.63
CA HIS A 236 -14.10 -1.85 13.99
C HIS A 236 -14.51 -0.50 14.58
N PHE A 237 -15.52 -0.55 15.45
CA PHE A 237 -15.99 0.59 16.22
C PHE A 237 -16.30 0.15 17.64
N GLU A 238 -15.82 0.89 18.62
CA GLU A 238 -16.22 0.77 20.02
C GLU A 238 -16.62 2.12 20.57
N GLY A 239 -17.55 2.13 21.51
CA GLY A 239 -18.04 3.36 22.13
C GLY A 239 -18.97 3.09 23.30
N HIS A 240 -19.14 4.11 24.13
CA HIS A 240 -20.05 4.10 25.26
C HIS A 240 -21.26 4.96 24.91
N VAL A 241 -22.46 4.43 25.11
CA VAL A 241 -23.72 5.09 24.79
C VAL A 241 -24.48 5.33 26.09
N ASP A 242 -24.53 6.59 26.50
CA ASP A 242 -25.30 7.03 27.66
C ASP A 242 -26.76 7.27 27.26
N LEU A 243 -27.67 6.66 27.97
CA LEU A 243 -29.09 6.66 27.68
C LEU A 243 -29.82 7.76 28.46
N THR A 244 -30.92 8.25 27.89
CA THR A 244 -31.74 9.28 28.54
C THR A 244 -32.48 8.77 29.79
N ASP A 245 -32.83 7.47 29.82
CA ASP A 245 -33.63 6.83 30.87
C ASP A 245 -32.93 5.58 31.44
N ASP A 246 -33.21 5.27 32.72
CA ASP A 246 -32.80 4.00 33.35
C ASP A 246 -33.66 2.85 32.82
N LEU A 247 -33.15 2.18 31.80
CA LEU A 247 -33.85 1.12 31.09
C LEU A 247 -33.32 -0.26 31.49
N ARG A 248 -34.24 -1.23 31.57
CA ARG A 248 -33.87 -2.66 31.64
C ARG A 248 -33.01 -3.05 30.44
N ILE A 249 -32.04 -3.94 30.65
CA ILE A 249 -31.10 -4.43 29.61
C ILE A 249 -31.81 -4.92 28.34
N SER A 250 -32.97 -5.58 28.47
CA SER A 250 -33.76 -6.04 27.33
C SER A 250 -34.25 -4.92 26.40
N ASN A 251 -34.42 -3.71 26.94
CA ASN A 251 -34.86 -2.53 26.18
C ASN A 251 -33.66 -1.77 25.60
N THR A 252 -32.53 -1.70 26.32
CA THR A 252 -31.30 -1.11 25.81
C THR A 252 -30.77 -1.85 24.58
N ASP A 253 -30.98 -3.17 24.52
CA ASP A 253 -30.59 -3.99 23.38
C ASP A 253 -31.27 -3.56 22.06
N LYS A 254 -32.51 -3.05 22.10
CA LYS A 254 -33.19 -2.53 20.91
C LYS A 254 -32.53 -1.26 20.38
N ILE A 255 -32.06 -0.40 21.30
CA ILE A 255 -31.35 0.84 20.98
C ILE A 255 -29.97 0.50 20.41
N ARG A 256 -29.25 -0.44 21.04
CA ARG A 256 -27.97 -0.97 20.54
C ARG A 256 -28.07 -1.44 19.09
N HIS A 257 -29.05 -2.29 18.77
CA HIS A 257 -29.26 -2.77 17.40
C HIS A 257 -29.61 -1.65 16.40
N LYS A 258 -30.34 -0.62 16.84
CA LYS A 258 -30.66 0.56 16.00
C LYS A 258 -29.38 1.32 15.64
N ILE A 259 -28.49 1.53 16.61
CA ILE A 259 -27.19 2.18 16.40
C ILE A 259 -26.29 1.33 15.51
N GLU A 260 -26.19 0.01 15.78
CA GLU A 260 -25.41 -0.92 14.96
C GLU A 260 -25.85 -0.91 13.49
N LYS A 261 -27.16 -0.82 13.25
CA LYS A 261 -27.71 -0.72 11.90
C LYS A 261 -27.26 0.56 11.18
N ILE A 262 -27.28 1.71 11.88
CA ILE A 262 -26.78 2.99 11.33
C ILE A 262 -25.29 2.87 10.97
N LEU A 263 -24.47 2.37 11.92
CA LEU A 263 -23.04 2.18 11.75
C LEU A 263 -22.72 1.24 10.57
N SER A 264 -23.48 0.16 10.42
CA SER A 264 -23.27 -0.82 9.36
C SER A 264 -23.75 -0.34 7.99
N GLU A 265 -24.98 0.18 7.87
CA GLU A 265 -25.58 0.52 6.58
C GLU A 265 -25.00 1.81 5.99
N LYS A 266 -24.72 2.81 6.83
CA LYS A 266 -24.29 4.13 6.37
C LYS A 266 -22.78 4.31 6.35
N TYR A 267 -22.08 3.70 7.31
CA TYR A 267 -20.64 3.87 7.50
C TYR A 267 -19.83 2.61 7.19
N HIS A 268 -20.48 1.50 6.83
CA HIS A 268 -19.85 0.21 6.51
C HIS A 268 -18.96 -0.36 7.63
N ILE A 269 -19.28 -0.01 8.87
CA ILE A 269 -18.62 -0.56 10.07
C ILE A 269 -19.18 -1.97 10.28
N ASN A 270 -18.30 -2.97 10.31
CA ASN A 270 -18.70 -4.38 10.30
C ASN A 270 -18.42 -5.13 11.60
N HIS A 271 -17.73 -4.49 12.55
CA HIS A 271 -17.58 -5.00 13.90
C HIS A 271 -17.82 -3.87 14.90
N VAL A 272 -18.86 -4.01 15.72
CA VAL A 272 -19.30 -2.97 16.66
C VAL A 272 -19.34 -3.55 18.07
N THR A 273 -18.81 -2.82 19.05
CA THR A 273 -19.01 -3.07 20.48
C THR A 273 -19.49 -1.80 21.15
N LEU A 274 -20.73 -1.80 21.65
CA LEU A 274 -21.30 -0.65 22.36
C LEU A 274 -21.55 -1.01 23.81
N GLN A 275 -20.99 -0.21 24.72
CA GLN A 275 -21.31 -0.27 26.13
C GLN A 275 -22.49 0.66 26.41
N MET A 276 -23.64 0.09 26.78
CA MET A 276 -24.84 0.86 27.11
C MET A 276 -24.78 1.29 28.58
N GLU A 277 -24.99 2.57 28.86
CA GLU A 277 -24.85 3.18 30.18
C GLU A 277 -26.04 4.07 30.54
N PHE A 278 -26.15 4.41 31.82
CA PHE A 278 -27.07 5.44 32.32
C PHE A 278 -26.40 6.18 33.47
N GLY A 279 -26.02 7.44 33.24
CA GLY A 279 -25.44 8.33 34.27
C GLY A 279 -24.19 7.76 34.97
N SER A 280 -23.42 6.93 34.28
CA SER A 280 -22.33 6.12 34.86
C SER A 280 -20.93 6.72 34.70
N CYS A 281 -20.76 7.72 33.83
CA CYS A 281 -19.46 8.29 33.48
C CYS A 281 -19.40 9.81 33.77
N ASP A 282 -18.39 10.23 34.54
CA ASP A 282 -18.15 11.65 34.85
C ASP A 282 -17.52 12.42 33.67
N ASN A 283 -16.95 11.72 32.68
CA ASN A 283 -16.27 12.28 31.52
C ASN A 283 -16.90 11.82 30.21
N THR A 284 -17.67 12.71 29.57
CA THR A 284 -18.43 12.45 28.33
C THR A 284 -17.71 12.90 27.06
N ASN A 285 -16.37 13.04 27.12
CA ASN A 285 -15.57 13.42 25.96
C ASN A 285 -15.50 12.29 24.93
N MET A 286 -15.57 12.66 23.64
CA MET A 286 -15.54 11.71 22.54
C MET A 286 -14.30 10.82 22.55
N ILE A 287 -13.12 11.43 22.77
CA ILE A 287 -11.84 10.71 22.90
C ILE A 287 -11.38 10.89 24.35
N HIS A 288 -11.11 9.77 25.02
CA HIS A 288 -10.63 9.82 26.39
C HIS A 288 -9.17 10.28 26.41
N HIS A 289 -8.93 11.51 26.84
CA HIS A 289 -7.60 11.97 27.17
C HIS A 289 -7.21 11.41 28.55
N LYS A 290 -6.05 10.76 28.64
CA LYS A 290 -5.45 10.39 29.93
C LYS A 290 -4.91 11.62 30.63
#